data_AF-A0A2R5ERZ6-F1
#
_entry.id   AF-A0A2R5ERZ6-F1
#
_cell.length_a   1.000
_cell.length_b   1.000
_cell.length_c   1.000
_cell.angle_alpha   90.00
_cell.angle_beta   90.00
_cell.angle_gamma   90.00
#
_symmetry.space_group_name_H-M   'P 1'
#
loop_
_entity.id
_entity.type
_entity.pdbx_description
1 polymer ?
#
loop_
_entity_poly.entity_id
_entity_poly.type
_entity_poly.pdbx_seq_one_letter_code
_entity_poly.pdbx_strand_id
1 'polypeptide(L)'
;MNKQQIVERLLALPAEIDVAEGSVLEANLQVLGAKGTLQAKEDMLLFGTAIDGKNAEIRAAQMRQHTQDERGDLEEAELHLKNAVTSLGRLRDEFKALMAVVDLLKGAA
;
A
#
# COMPACT_ATOMS: atom_id res chain seq x y z
N MET A 1 17.67 -19.29 -16.03
CA MET A 1 18.60 -18.18 -16.26
C MET A 1 20.00 -18.72 -16.41
N ASN A 2 20.79 -18.21 -17.36
CA ASN A 2 22.22 -18.45 -17.44
C ASN A 2 23.00 -17.43 -16.57
N LYS A 3 24.32 -17.60 -16.45
CA LYS A 3 25.17 -16.73 -15.62
C LYS A 3 25.09 -15.25 -16.02
N GLN A 4 25.07 -14.95 -17.32
CA GLN A 4 24.96 -13.59 -17.83
C GLN A 4 23.63 -12.94 -17.39
N GLN A 5 22.52 -13.67 -17.55
CA GLN A 5 21.19 -13.22 -17.15
C GLN A 5 21.07 -12.96 -15.64
N ILE A 6 21.76 -13.75 -14.81
CA ILE A 6 21.80 -13.54 -13.35
C ILE A 6 22.52 -12.22 -13.02
N VAL A 7 23.66 -11.96 -13.65
CA VAL A 7 24.41 -10.72 -13.45
C VAL A 7 23.59 -9.52 -13.89
N GLU A 8 23.02 -9.55 -15.08
CA GLU A 8 22.17 -8.48 -15.60
C GLU A 8 20.98 -8.19 -14.67
N ARG A 9 20.30 -9.24 -14.19
CA ARG A 9 19.16 -9.08 -13.27
C ARG A 9 19.58 -8.52 -11.92
N LEU A 10 20.69 -8.99 -11.34
CA LEU A 10 21.23 -8.48 -10.07
C LEU A 10 21.65 -7.01 -10.16
N LEU A 11 22.11 -6.54 -11.32
CA LEU A 11 22.45 -5.14 -11.54
C LEU A 11 21.22 -4.24 -11.69
N ALA A 12 20.12 -4.76 -12.24
CA ALA A 12 18.87 -4.01 -12.41
C ALA A 12 18.03 -3.92 -11.12
N LEU A 13 18.02 -4.98 -10.32
CA LEU A 13 17.16 -5.11 -9.13
C LEU A 13 17.27 -3.95 -8.13
N PRO A 14 18.45 -3.38 -7.81
CA PRO A 14 18.54 -2.24 -6.90
C PRO A 14 17.73 -1.02 -7.34
N ALA A 15 17.74 -0.69 -8.64
CA ALA A 15 16.97 0.43 -9.17
C ALA A 15 15.46 0.13 -9.15
N GLU A 16 15.07 -1.10 -9.45
CA GLU A 16 13.66 -1.52 -9.36
C GLU A 16 13.14 -1.51 -7.91
N ILE A 17 13.98 -1.91 -6.95
CA ILE A 17 13.68 -1.86 -5.52
C ILE A 17 13.49 -0.40 -5.08
N ASP A 18 14.38 0.51 -5.48
CA ASP A 18 14.28 1.93 -5.16
C ASP A 18 12.95 2.54 -5.67
N VAL A 19 12.59 2.25 -6.92
CA VAL A 19 11.30 2.65 -7.49
C VAL A 19 10.12 2.08 -6.68
N ALA A 20 10.18 0.79 -6.32
CA ALA A 20 9.12 0.15 -5.54
C ALA A 20 9.02 0.68 -4.10
N GLU A 21 10.14 1.05 -3.47
CA GLU A 21 10.17 1.74 -2.17
C GLU A 21 9.50 3.12 -2.28
N GLY A 22 9.77 3.86 -3.36
CA GLY A 22 9.07 5.11 -3.69
C GLY A 22 7.56 4.91 -3.82
N SER A 23 7.12 3.88 -4.54
CA SER A 23 5.68 3.57 -4.69
C SER A 23 5.01 3.22 -3.36
N VAL A 24 5.71 2.51 -2.45
CA VAL A 24 5.18 2.24 -1.11
C VAL A 24 5.00 3.52 -0.31
N LEU A 25 5.98 4.43 -0.37
CA LEU A 25 5.90 5.72 0.31
C LEU A 25 4.72 6.56 -0.22
N GLU A 26 4.56 6.64 -1.54
CA GLU A 26 3.46 7.35 -2.18
C GLU A 26 2.10 6.76 -1.80
N ALA A 27 1.93 5.44 -1.88
CA ALA A 27 0.69 4.78 -1.50
C ALA A 27 0.36 4.98 -0.01
N ASN A 28 1.37 5.00 0.86
CA ASN A 28 1.17 5.29 2.27
C ASN A 28 0.71 6.74 2.50
N LEU A 29 1.24 7.71 1.75
CA LEU A 29 0.77 9.09 1.79
C LEU A 29 -0.69 9.20 1.33
N GLN A 30 -1.09 8.45 0.30
CA GLN A 30 -2.48 8.39 -0.16
C GLN A 30 -3.41 7.85 0.95
N VAL A 31 -3.01 6.79 1.66
CA VAL A 31 -3.77 6.25 2.80
C VAL A 31 -3.93 7.30 3.90
N LEU A 32 -2.87 8.01 4.25
CA LEU A 32 -2.94 9.09 5.27
C LEU A 32 -3.86 10.23 4.82
N GLY A 33 -3.79 10.61 3.54
CA GLY A 33 -4.69 11.58 2.93
C GLY A 33 -6.16 11.16 3.00
N ALA A 34 -6.48 9.94 2.57
CA ALA A 34 -7.83 9.39 2.60
C ALA A 34 -8.38 9.30 4.03
N LYS A 35 -7.55 8.90 5.01
CA LYS A 35 -7.91 8.92 6.45
C LYS A 35 -8.24 10.33 6.93
N GLY A 36 -7.43 11.31 6.52
CA GLY A 36 -7.69 12.72 6.84
C GLY A 36 -8.99 13.23 6.25
N THR A 37 -9.28 12.91 4.98
CA THR A 37 -10.53 13.30 4.31
C THR A 37 -11.75 12.65 4.97
N LEU A 38 -11.70 11.35 5.26
CA LEU A 38 -12.76 10.64 5.96
C LEU A 38 -13.02 11.27 7.34
N GLN A 39 -11.97 11.51 8.13
CA GLN A 39 -12.11 12.16 9.44
C GLN A 39 -12.73 13.55 9.32
N ALA A 40 -12.28 14.37 8.37
CA ALA A 40 -12.83 15.71 8.17
C ALA A 40 -14.32 15.67 7.79
N LYS A 41 -14.73 14.70 6.97
CA LYS A 41 -16.14 14.49 6.62
C LYS A 41 -16.96 14.04 7.82
N GLU A 42 -16.43 13.11 8.63
CA GLU A 42 -17.06 12.65 9.87
C GLU A 42 -17.25 13.80 10.86
N ASP A 43 -16.23 14.64 11.06
CA ASP A 43 -16.30 15.81 11.93
C ASP A 43 -17.36 16.80 11.44
N MET A 44 -17.41 17.07 10.13
CA MET A 44 -18.43 17.95 9.53
C MET A 44 -19.85 17.42 9.78
N LEU A 45 -20.07 16.11 9.65
CA LEU A 45 -21.38 15.49 9.87
C LEU A 45 -21.79 15.53 11.35
N LEU A 46 -20.84 15.37 12.27
CA LEU A 46 -21.09 15.44 13.72
C LEU A 46 -21.48 16.85 14.18
N PHE A 47 -20.92 17.89 13.58
CA PHE A 47 -21.28 19.29 13.89
C PHE A 47 -22.45 19.82 13.05
N GLY A 48 -22.84 19.11 12.00
CA GLY A 48 -23.94 19.45 11.11
C GLY A 48 -25.31 18.95 11.60
N THR A 49 -26.35 19.25 10.82
CA THR A 49 -27.73 18.76 11.06
C THR A 49 -28.08 17.50 10.26
N ALA A 50 -27.11 16.93 9.53
CA ALA A 50 -27.33 15.79 8.63
C ALA A 50 -27.62 14.47 9.36
N ILE A 51 -27.21 14.36 10.63
CA ILE A 51 -27.44 13.20 11.49
C ILE A 51 -28.56 13.54 12.47
N ASP A 52 -29.75 13.00 12.24
CA ASP A 52 -30.94 13.22 13.08
C ASP A 52 -31.43 11.95 13.80
N GLY A 53 -30.65 10.86 13.72
CA GLY A 53 -30.99 9.56 14.28
C GLY A 53 -31.38 9.61 15.75
N LYS A 54 -32.59 9.11 16.04
CA LYS A 54 -33.20 9.09 17.39
C LYS A 54 -32.47 8.19 18.39
N ASN A 55 -31.64 7.27 17.91
CA ASN A 55 -30.78 6.41 18.74
C ASN A 55 -29.37 6.29 18.12
N ALA A 56 -28.43 5.69 18.85
CA ALA A 56 -27.04 5.60 18.41
C ALA A 56 -26.85 4.75 17.13
N GLU A 57 -27.67 3.71 16.93
CA GLU A 57 -27.58 2.83 15.77
C GLU A 57 -27.96 3.53 14.47
N ILE A 58 -29.04 4.33 14.50
CA ILE A 58 -29.51 5.11 13.35
C ILE A 58 -28.46 6.18 13.00
N ARG A 59 -27.88 6.86 14.01
CA ARG A 59 -26.81 7.84 13.78
C ARG A 59 -25.57 7.20 13.15
N ALA A 60 -25.19 6.01 13.61
CA ALA A 60 -24.05 5.28 13.05
C ALA A 60 -24.33 4.81 11.60
N ALA A 61 -25.56 4.41 11.29
CA ALA A 61 -25.95 4.06 9.93
C ALA A 61 -25.93 5.28 8.99
N GLN A 62 -26.48 6.42 9.44
CA GLN A 62 -26.44 7.68 8.70
C GLN A 62 -25.01 8.16 8.46
N MET A 63 -24.14 8.07 9.48
CA MET A 63 -22.71 8.38 9.34
C MET A 63 -22.06 7.54 8.23
N ARG A 64 -22.27 6.23 8.24
CA ARG A 64 -21.73 5.34 7.20
C ARG A 64 -22.28 5.68 5.82
N GLN A 65 -23.57 5.97 5.72
CA GLN A 65 -24.19 6.35 4.45
C GLN A 65 -23.61 7.65 3.89
N HIS A 66 -23.37 8.65 4.74
CA HIS A 66 -22.84 9.95 4.33
C HIS A 66 -21.31 9.97 4.12
N THR A 67 -20.62 8.89 4.50
CA THR A 67 -19.16 8.72 4.35
C THR A 67 -18.81 7.56 3.42
N GLN A 68 -19.77 7.04 2.66
CA GLN A 68 -19.57 5.86 1.84
C GLN A 68 -18.46 6.07 0.80
N ASP A 69 -18.43 7.24 0.16
CA ASP A 69 -17.43 7.56 -0.87
C ASP A 69 -16.03 7.67 -0.25
N GLU A 70 -15.88 8.43 0.85
CA GLU A 70 -14.57 8.58 1.51
C GLU A 70 -14.05 7.25 2.10
N ARG A 71 -14.95 6.36 2.51
CA ARG A 71 -14.59 5.00 2.94
C ARG A 71 -14.15 4.14 1.75
N GLY A 72 -14.80 4.27 0.60
CA GLY A 72 -14.37 3.62 -0.65
C GLY A 72 -12.98 4.09 -1.07
N ASP A 73 -12.73 5.40 -1.05
CA ASP A 73 -11.42 5.98 -1.36
C ASP A 73 -10.33 5.47 -0.41
N LEU A 74 -10.65 5.33 0.88
CA LEU A 74 -9.75 4.77 1.86
C LEU A 74 -9.45 3.28 1.59
N GLU A 75 -10.47 2.48 1.30
CA GLU A 75 -10.30 1.07 0.96
C GLU A 75 -9.43 0.89 -0.29
N GLU A 76 -9.62 1.72 -1.31
CA GLU A 76 -8.80 1.71 -2.52
C GLU A 76 -7.33 2.09 -2.23
N ALA A 77 -7.11 3.14 -1.45
CA ALA A 77 -5.76 3.54 -1.04
C ALA A 77 -5.05 2.45 -0.22
N GLU A 78 -5.75 1.79 0.69
CA GLU A 78 -5.20 0.69 1.50
C GLU A 78 -4.87 -0.53 0.63
N LEU A 79 -5.71 -0.84 -0.37
CA LEU A 79 -5.43 -1.88 -1.35
C LEU A 79 -4.19 -1.54 -2.20
N HIS A 80 -4.08 -0.29 -2.65
CA HIS A 80 -2.92 0.17 -3.41
C HIS A 80 -1.62 0.02 -2.60
N LEU A 81 -1.62 0.44 -1.33
CA LEU A 81 -0.48 0.26 -0.42
C LEU A 81 -0.11 -1.21 -0.27
N LYS A 82 -1.10 -2.09 -0.07
CA LYS A 82 -0.85 -3.53 0.05
C LYS A 82 -0.20 -4.11 -1.20
N ASN A 83 -0.63 -3.67 -2.39
CA ASN A 83 -0.06 -4.10 -3.66
C ASN A 83 1.39 -3.60 -3.84
N ALA A 84 1.66 -2.36 -3.47
CA ALA A 84 3.01 -1.78 -3.51
C ALA A 84 3.97 -2.54 -2.57
N VAL A 85 3.55 -2.81 -1.33
CA VAL A 85 4.33 -3.57 -0.34
C VAL A 85 4.61 -5.00 -0.84
N THR A 86 3.60 -5.66 -1.44
CA THR A 86 3.75 -7.00 -2.01
C THR A 86 4.77 -7.01 -3.15
N SER A 87 4.72 -5.99 -4.01
CA SER A 87 5.61 -5.84 -5.15
C SER A 87 7.06 -5.62 -4.71
N LEU A 88 7.27 -4.74 -3.73
CA LEU A 88 8.58 -4.53 -3.11
C LEU A 88 9.10 -5.83 -2.45
N GLY A 89 8.24 -6.54 -1.72
CA GLY A 89 8.58 -7.83 -1.11
C GLY A 89 9.09 -8.83 -2.14
N ARG A 90 8.38 -8.97 -3.27
CA ARG A 90 8.77 -9.86 -4.38
C ARG A 90 10.16 -9.52 -4.93
N LEU A 91 10.46 -8.23 -5.15
CA LEU A 91 11.76 -7.80 -5.66
C LEU A 91 12.90 -8.08 -4.67
N ARG A 92 12.66 -7.85 -3.37
CA ARG A 92 13.63 -8.15 -2.31
C ARG A 92 13.90 -9.65 -2.18
N ASP A 93 12.85 -10.46 -2.28
CA ASP A 93 12.97 -11.92 -2.24
C ASP A 93 13.68 -12.45 -3.47
N GLU A 94 13.41 -11.91 -4.65
CA GLU A 94 14.14 -12.21 -5.88
C GLU A 94 15.64 -11.88 -5.75
N PHE A 95 15.97 -10.70 -5.23
CA PHE A 95 17.35 -10.29 -5.00
C PHE A 95 18.08 -11.25 -4.04
N LYS A 96 17.45 -11.59 -2.91
CA LYS A 96 18.01 -12.56 -1.95
C LYS A 96 18.22 -13.93 -2.58
N ALA A 97 17.26 -14.42 -3.35
CA ALA A 97 17.36 -15.71 -4.03
C ALA A 97 18.52 -15.74 -5.02
N LEU A 98 18.68 -14.69 -5.84
CA LEU A 98 19.79 -14.61 -6.81
C LEU A 98 21.15 -14.48 -6.11
N MET A 99 21.23 -13.74 -5.00
CA MET A 99 22.45 -13.69 -4.18
C MET A 99 22.82 -15.07 -3.62
N ALA A 100 21.86 -15.83 -3.12
CA ALA A 100 22.10 -17.20 -2.65
C ALA A 100 22.59 -18.12 -3.77
N VAL A 101 22.06 -17.99 -4.98
CA VAL A 101 22.54 -18.72 -6.17
C VAL A 101 23.99 -18.34 -6.49
N VAL A 102 24.33 -17.05 -6.44
CA VAL A 102 25.71 -16.59 -6.66
C VAL A 102 26.66 -17.18 -5.62
N ASP A 103 26.27 -17.24 -4.35
CA ASP A 103 27.12 -17.81 -3.30
C ASP A 103 27.29 -19.33 -3.44
N LEU A 104 26.24 -20.06 -3.84
CA LEU A 104 26.35 -21.48 -4.22
C LEU A 104 27.34 -21.68 -5.38
N LEU A 105 27.30 -20.81 -6.40
CA LEU A 105 28.23 -20.88 -7.52
C LEU A 105 29.69 -20.57 -7.11
N LYS A 106 29.91 -19.76 -6.07
CA LYS A 106 31.25 -19.51 -5.51
C LYS A 106 31.78 -20.71 -4.73
N GLY A 107 30.92 -21.41 -3.99
CA GLY A 107 31.28 -22.58 -3.19
C GLY A 107 31.39 -23.90 -3.97
N ALA A 108 30.88 -23.93 -5.21
CA ALA A 108 31.00 -25.05 -6.14
C ALA A 108 32.27 -24.99 -7.03
N ALA A 109 33.13 -23.98 -6.82
CA ALA A 109 34.38 -23.75 -7.55
C ALA A 109 35.62 -24.10 -6.72
#